data_AF-A0A7X7I8X5-F1
#
_entry.id   AF-A0A7X7I8X5-F1
#
_cell.length_a   1.000
_cell.length_b   1.000
_cell.length_c   1.000
_cell.angle_alpha   90.00
_cell.angle_beta   90.00
_cell.angle_gamma   90.00
#
_symmetry.space_group_name_H-M   'P 1'
#
loop_
_entity.id
_entity.type
_entity.pdbx_description
1 polymer ?
#
loop_
_entity_poly.entity_id
_entity_poly.type
_entity_poly.pdbx_seq_one_letter_code
_entity_poly.pdbx_strand_id
1 'polypeptide(L)'
;MARKHVFKKIVFLLIVTIKYSWASTTLQIAVKDFSSKNLPYDQIAIFSDRFRSELLKTGCFRVMEREEMQSILKEQGFQQTGVCDEKSCIVETGKILGVSHIVAGSIGKLGKMFICDVRLINVLTGEIHTTATSDCECTVEMVLTSSLVDLAEKLSQSICAAEKQEKITVAGITNSITSFSFIEKGEMILIGGGTFEMGSQSDNADSDEKHLHTVTVDSFWIDKYEVTQSSYLKVMGKNPSYFQNCPRCPVESVSWIDAFEYCKKN
;
A
#
# COMPACT_ATOMS: atom_id res chain seq x y z
N MET A 1 -38.86 47.04 15.99
CA MET A 1 -37.97 46.17 16.81
C MET A 1 -38.13 44.69 16.42
N ALA A 2 -37.99 44.33 15.12
CA ALA A 2 -38.36 42.99 14.62
C ALA A 2 -37.40 42.40 13.56
N ARG A 3 -36.19 42.96 13.39
CA ARG A 3 -35.24 42.53 12.35
C ARG A 3 -34.01 41.77 12.87
N LYS A 4 -33.82 41.68 14.19
CA LYS A 4 -32.65 41.03 14.81
C LYS A 4 -32.83 39.53 15.14
N HIS A 5 -34.08 39.02 15.17
CA HIS A 5 -34.35 37.63 15.53
C HIS A 5 -34.36 36.63 14.36
N VAL A 6 -34.50 37.10 13.12
CA VAL A 6 -34.51 36.23 11.94
C VAL A 6 -33.09 35.78 11.55
N PHE A 7 -32.10 36.67 11.66
CA PHE A 7 -30.71 36.36 11.30
C PHE A 7 -30.05 35.33 12.25
N LYS A 8 -30.44 35.34 13.53
CA LYS A 8 -29.92 34.40 14.53
C LYS A 8 -30.47 32.97 14.38
N LYS A 9 -31.66 32.80 13.78
CA LYS A 9 -32.24 31.48 13.48
C LYS A 9 -31.72 30.87 12.17
N ILE A 10 -31.36 31.70 11.18
CA ILE A 10 -30.83 31.22 9.89
C ILE A 10 -29.36 30.76 10.00
N VAL A 11 -28.55 31.42 10.84
CA VAL A 11 -27.16 30.99 11.10
C VAL A 11 -27.10 29.68 11.89
N PHE A 12 -28.08 29.41 12.76
CA PHE A 12 -28.12 28.17 13.55
C PHE A 12 -28.59 26.94 12.76
N LEU A 13 -29.27 27.14 11.62
CA LEU A 13 -29.81 26.04 10.80
C LEU A 13 -28.81 25.51 9.75
N LEU A 14 -27.73 26.25 9.45
CA LEU A 14 -26.70 25.86 8.48
C LEU A 14 -25.47 25.17 9.09
N ILE A 15 -25.34 25.15 10.42
CA ILE A 15 -24.20 24.53 11.14
C ILE A 15 -24.49 23.05 11.49
N VAL A 16 -25.71 22.54 11.27
CA VAL A 16 -26.14 21.19 11.71
C VAL A 16 -26.09 20.12 10.59
N THR A 17 -25.69 20.47 9.37
CA THR A 17 -25.59 19.49 8.25
C THR A 17 -24.17 19.31 7.69
N ILE A 18 -23.12 19.66 8.43
CA ILE A 18 -21.80 19.08 8.15
C ILE A 18 -21.88 17.60 8.56
N LYS A 19 -22.46 16.79 7.67
CA LYS A 19 -22.27 15.35 7.67
C LYS A 19 -20.77 15.16 7.56
N TYR A 20 -20.15 14.83 8.68
CA TYR A 20 -18.78 14.35 8.73
C TYR A 20 -18.70 13.15 7.79
N SER A 21 -18.16 13.37 6.59
CA SER A 21 -17.71 12.29 5.74
C SER A 21 -16.45 11.75 6.41
N TRP A 22 -16.59 10.66 7.15
CA TRP A 22 -15.46 9.88 7.63
C TRP A 22 -14.93 9.12 6.42
N ALA A 23 -13.98 9.71 5.70
CA ALA A 23 -13.17 8.95 4.77
C ALA A 23 -12.26 8.05 5.62
N SER A 24 -12.59 6.76 5.70
CA SER A 24 -11.71 5.75 6.28
C SER A 24 -10.61 5.50 5.27
N THR A 25 -9.39 5.92 5.57
CA THR A 25 -8.23 5.52 4.78
C THR A 25 -8.02 4.03 5.03
N THR A 26 -8.06 3.21 3.97
CA THR A 26 -7.79 1.77 4.10
C THR A 26 -6.36 1.52 3.68
N LEU A 27 -5.61 0.78 4.51
CA LEU A 27 -4.21 0.51 4.22
C LEU A 27 -4.11 -0.57 3.13
N GLN A 28 -3.49 -0.25 2.00
CA GLN A 28 -3.28 -1.25 0.96
C GLN A 28 -2.15 -2.21 1.36
N ILE A 29 -2.51 -3.50 1.44
CA ILE A 29 -1.62 -4.57 1.88
C ILE A 29 -1.66 -5.75 0.92
N ALA A 30 -0.55 -6.47 0.84
CA ALA A 30 -0.49 -7.80 0.27
C ALA A 30 -0.23 -8.82 1.37
N VAL A 31 -0.96 -9.94 1.33
CA VAL A 31 -0.74 -11.07 2.24
C VAL A 31 0.04 -12.12 1.48
N LYS A 32 1.22 -12.49 1.97
CA LYS A 32 1.99 -13.62 1.44
C LYS A 32 1.36 -14.91 1.95
N ASP A 33 1.42 -15.97 1.13
CA ASP A 33 1.08 -17.32 1.60
C ASP A 33 1.94 -17.68 2.83
N PHE A 34 1.30 -18.27 3.82
CA PHE A 34 1.97 -18.67 5.05
C PHE A 34 3.08 -19.70 4.76
N SER A 35 4.11 -19.72 5.61
CA SER A 35 5.16 -20.74 5.58
C SER A 35 4.92 -21.78 6.67
N SER A 36 5.22 -23.05 6.40
CA SER A 36 5.25 -24.10 7.44
C SER A 36 6.33 -25.13 7.15
N LYS A 37 6.87 -25.75 8.21
CA LYS A 37 7.83 -26.85 8.09
C LYS A 37 7.18 -28.22 8.22
N ASN A 38 5.95 -28.30 8.72
CA ASN A 38 5.36 -29.56 9.17
C ASN A 38 3.85 -29.69 8.89
N LEU A 39 3.30 -28.83 8.04
CA LEU A 39 1.96 -28.96 7.48
C LEU A 39 2.07 -29.10 5.95
N PRO A 40 1.13 -29.83 5.33
CA PRO A 40 1.12 -29.98 3.89
C PRO A 40 0.66 -28.68 3.21
N TYR A 41 1.17 -28.41 2.01
CA TYR A 41 1.02 -27.11 1.31
C TYR A 41 -0.43 -26.74 1.00
N ASP A 42 -1.27 -27.73 0.70
CA ASP A 42 -2.71 -27.58 0.47
C ASP A 42 -3.43 -26.95 1.67
N GLN A 43 -3.09 -27.37 2.89
CA GLN A 43 -3.67 -26.79 4.11
C GLN A 43 -3.20 -25.35 4.33
N ILE A 44 -1.94 -25.05 4.02
CA ILE A 44 -1.34 -23.73 4.20
C ILE A 44 -1.97 -22.69 3.27
N ALA A 45 -2.22 -23.08 2.01
CA ALA A 45 -2.94 -22.24 1.05
C ALA A 45 -4.33 -21.85 1.59
N ILE A 46 -5.08 -22.81 2.11
CA ILE A 46 -6.42 -22.58 2.68
C ILE A 46 -6.35 -21.65 3.90
N PHE A 47 -5.37 -21.83 4.80
CA PHE A 47 -5.20 -20.92 5.93
C PHE A 47 -4.89 -19.49 5.47
N SER A 48 -4.07 -19.33 4.44
CA SER A 48 -3.69 -18.01 3.91
C SER A 48 -4.89 -17.30 3.29
N ASP A 49 -5.69 -18.01 2.50
CA ASP A 49 -6.90 -17.46 1.86
C ASP A 49 -7.99 -17.14 2.87
N ARG A 50 -8.14 -17.99 3.90
CA ARG A 50 -9.03 -17.69 5.02
C ARG A 50 -8.60 -16.44 5.75
N PHE A 51 -7.30 -16.29 6.03
CA PHE A 51 -6.77 -15.13 6.72
C PHE A 51 -6.91 -13.83 5.92
N ARG A 52 -6.66 -13.86 4.61
CA ARG A 52 -6.98 -12.74 3.68
C ARG A 52 -8.43 -12.29 3.82
N SER A 53 -9.34 -13.25 3.83
CA SER A 53 -10.78 -13.00 3.98
C SER A 53 -11.12 -12.35 5.33
N GLU A 54 -10.50 -12.78 6.43
CA GLU A 54 -10.72 -12.18 7.76
C GLU A 54 -10.16 -10.75 7.83
N LEU A 55 -9.00 -10.48 7.21
CA LEU A 55 -8.46 -9.11 7.12
C LEU A 55 -9.38 -8.17 6.34
N LEU A 56 -9.96 -8.63 5.23
CA LEU A 56 -10.94 -7.86 4.46
C LEU A 56 -12.18 -7.50 5.29
N LYS A 57 -12.70 -8.44 6.09
CA LYS A 57 -13.86 -8.20 6.95
C LYS A 57 -13.62 -7.15 8.04
N THR A 58 -12.38 -6.95 8.46
CA THR A 58 -12.06 -5.91 9.46
C THR A 58 -12.32 -4.49 8.94
N GLY A 59 -12.35 -4.29 7.62
CA GLY A 59 -12.63 -3.00 6.98
C GLY A 59 -11.49 -1.98 7.01
N CYS A 60 -10.36 -2.29 7.65
CA CYS A 60 -9.22 -1.36 7.77
C CYS A 60 -8.13 -1.57 6.73
N PHE A 61 -8.22 -2.67 5.98
CA PHE A 61 -7.23 -3.07 5.00
C PHE A 61 -7.86 -3.20 3.62
N ARG A 62 -7.16 -2.68 2.61
CA ARG A 62 -7.39 -3.05 1.22
C ARG A 62 -6.44 -4.19 0.88
N VAL A 63 -6.94 -5.42 0.97
CA VAL A 63 -6.14 -6.63 0.74
C VAL A 63 -6.15 -6.96 -0.74
N MET A 64 -4.96 -7.10 -1.33
CA MET A 64 -4.80 -7.60 -2.70
C MET A 64 -5.19 -9.08 -2.79
N GLU A 65 -5.95 -9.44 -3.82
CA GLU A 65 -6.31 -10.84 -4.06
C GLU A 65 -5.10 -11.66 -4.50
N ARG A 66 -5.15 -12.98 -4.28
CA ARG A 66 -4.01 -13.86 -4.52
C ARG A 66 -3.68 -13.94 -6.01
N GLU A 67 -4.68 -14.02 -6.86
CA GLU A 67 -4.54 -14.17 -8.31
C GLU A 67 -3.91 -12.94 -8.94
N GLU A 68 -4.33 -11.73 -8.53
CA GLU A 68 -3.76 -10.44 -8.94
C GLU A 68 -2.29 -10.34 -8.51
N MET A 69 -2.00 -10.70 -7.26
CA MET A 69 -0.62 -10.76 -6.76
C MET A 69 0.24 -11.72 -7.60
N GLN A 70 -0.29 -12.90 -7.92
CA GLN A 70 0.44 -13.90 -8.69
C GLN A 70 0.64 -13.49 -10.15
N SER A 71 -0.31 -12.80 -10.79
CA SER A 71 -0.13 -12.30 -12.15
C SER A 71 0.98 -11.25 -12.21
N ILE A 72 0.97 -10.28 -11.29
CA ILE A 72 2.01 -9.23 -11.22
C ILE A 72 3.40 -9.85 -10.99
N LEU A 73 3.53 -10.79 -10.05
CA LEU A 73 4.81 -11.45 -9.79
C LEU A 73 5.26 -12.37 -10.93
N LYS A 74 4.32 -12.93 -11.69
CA LYS A 74 4.61 -13.72 -12.88
C LYS A 74 5.13 -12.86 -14.03
N GLU A 75 4.50 -11.71 -14.26
CA GLU A 75 4.90 -10.73 -15.26
C GLU A 75 6.32 -10.21 -15.01
N GLN A 76 6.67 -9.98 -13.75
CA GLN A 76 8.01 -9.53 -13.36
C GLN A 76 9.05 -10.66 -13.24
N GLY A 77 8.73 -11.90 -13.66
CA GLY A 77 9.68 -13.01 -13.67
C GLY A 77 10.11 -13.50 -12.28
N PHE A 78 9.39 -13.12 -11.22
CA PHE A 78 9.77 -13.34 -9.82
C PHE A 78 9.62 -14.81 -9.35
N GLN A 79 8.98 -15.65 -10.16
CA GLN A 79 8.62 -17.05 -9.86
C GLN A 79 9.80 -18.00 -9.59
N GLN A 80 11.05 -17.58 -9.81
CA GLN A 80 12.22 -18.42 -9.54
C GLN A 80 12.62 -18.46 -8.06
N THR A 81 12.09 -17.57 -7.23
CA THR A 81 12.38 -17.56 -5.79
C THR A 81 11.36 -18.40 -5.02
N GLY A 82 11.42 -19.71 -5.22
CA GLY A 82 10.69 -20.67 -4.40
C GLY A 82 11.11 -20.55 -2.94
N VAL A 83 10.24 -19.96 -2.11
CA VAL A 83 10.39 -19.70 -0.66
C VAL A 83 11.18 -18.43 -0.31
N CYS A 84 10.53 -17.28 -0.52
CA CYS A 84 11.00 -15.98 -0.07
C CYS A 84 10.71 -15.68 1.40
N ASP A 85 11.37 -16.37 2.33
CA ASP A 85 11.17 -16.16 3.78
C ASP A 85 12.11 -15.08 4.37
N GLU A 86 13.05 -14.59 3.57
CA GLU A 86 13.97 -13.52 3.96
C GLU A 86 13.32 -12.13 3.90
N LYS A 87 13.72 -11.25 4.81
CA LYS A 87 13.20 -9.87 4.89
C LYS A 87 13.43 -9.09 3.59
N SER A 88 14.58 -9.27 2.96
CA SER A 88 14.95 -8.64 1.68
C SER A 88 13.96 -8.98 0.57
N CYS A 89 13.66 -10.28 0.41
CA CYS A 89 12.72 -10.72 -0.60
C CYS A 89 11.30 -10.21 -0.33
N ILE A 90 10.84 -10.25 0.92
CA ILE A 90 9.51 -9.73 1.29
C ILE A 90 9.37 -8.25 0.92
N VAL A 91 10.41 -7.45 1.18
CA VAL A 91 10.42 -6.02 0.82
C VAL A 91 10.40 -5.82 -0.69
N GLU A 92 11.17 -6.60 -1.45
CA GLU A 92 11.20 -6.53 -2.91
C GLU A 92 9.86 -6.91 -3.54
N THR A 93 9.25 -8.00 -3.06
CA THR A 93 7.89 -8.41 -3.45
C THR A 93 6.89 -7.27 -3.21
N GLY A 94 6.97 -6.57 -2.08
CA GLY A 94 6.05 -5.47 -1.78
C GLY A 94 6.20 -4.27 -2.70
N LYS A 95 7.44 -3.98 -3.11
CA LYS A 95 7.75 -2.90 -4.05
C LYS A 95 7.20 -3.22 -5.44
N ILE A 96 7.36 -4.46 -5.89
CA ILE A 96 6.80 -4.94 -7.15
C ILE A 96 5.28 -4.87 -7.13
N LEU A 97 4.65 -5.27 -6.03
CA LEU A 97 3.20 -5.24 -5.86
C LEU A 97 2.63 -3.83 -5.60
N GLY A 98 3.47 -2.81 -5.46
CA GLY A 98 3.04 -1.43 -5.18
C GLY A 98 2.31 -1.27 -3.85
N VAL A 99 2.52 -2.16 -2.88
CA VAL A 99 1.84 -2.09 -1.58
C VAL A 99 2.71 -1.39 -0.53
N SER A 100 2.06 -0.68 0.38
CA SER A 100 2.75 0.01 1.48
C SER A 100 3.27 -0.96 2.55
N HIS A 101 2.53 -2.06 2.77
CA HIS A 101 2.84 -3.07 3.75
C HIS A 101 2.58 -4.47 3.21
N ILE A 102 3.41 -5.43 3.64
CA ILE A 102 3.19 -6.86 3.43
C ILE A 102 2.92 -7.55 4.75
N VAL A 103 1.96 -8.46 4.72
CA VAL A 103 1.72 -9.41 5.79
C VAL A 103 2.40 -10.73 5.46
N ALA A 104 3.32 -11.17 6.32
CA ALA A 104 3.98 -12.46 6.22
C ALA A 104 3.80 -13.23 7.53
N GLY A 105 3.57 -14.53 7.45
CA GLY A 105 3.38 -15.35 8.66
C GLY A 105 3.79 -16.79 8.47
N SER A 106 3.89 -17.50 9.59
CA SER A 106 4.05 -18.94 9.60
C SER A 106 3.03 -19.61 10.51
N ILE A 107 2.69 -20.84 10.15
CA ILE A 107 1.82 -21.71 10.94
C ILE A 107 2.61 -22.97 11.25
N GLY A 108 2.76 -23.28 12.53
CA GLY A 108 3.43 -24.48 13.01
C GLY A 108 2.47 -25.36 13.81
N LYS A 109 2.68 -26.68 13.74
CA LYS A 109 1.98 -27.64 14.60
C LYS A 109 2.95 -28.33 15.57
N LEU A 110 2.65 -28.31 16.86
CA LEU A 110 3.41 -29.04 17.88
C LEU A 110 2.46 -29.94 18.68
N GLY A 111 2.45 -31.22 18.37
CA GLY A 111 1.50 -32.17 18.96
C GLY A 111 0.05 -31.80 18.59
N LYS A 112 -0.71 -31.34 19.58
CA LYS A 112 -2.09 -30.82 19.43
C LYS A 112 -2.18 -29.30 19.36
N MET A 113 -1.05 -28.61 19.60
CA MET A 113 -1.01 -27.16 19.57
C MET A 113 -0.67 -26.65 18.19
N PHE A 114 -1.35 -25.57 17.78
CA PHE A 114 -0.94 -24.76 16.64
C PHE A 114 -0.39 -23.43 17.15
N ILE A 115 0.67 -22.99 16.51
CA ILE A 115 1.34 -21.72 16.76
C ILE A 115 1.27 -20.96 15.44
N CYS A 116 0.59 -19.82 15.45
CA CYS A 116 0.42 -18.97 14.29
C CYS A 116 1.06 -17.63 14.58
N ASP A 117 2.09 -17.26 13.81
CA ASP A 117 2.72 -15.95 13.87
C ASP A 117 2.47 -15.18 12.58
N VAL A 118 2.13 -13.91 12.72
CA VAL A 118 1.93 -13.01 11.59
C VAL A 118 2.61 -11.68 11.87
N ARG A 119 3.31 -11.16 10.87
CA ARG A 119 4.07 -9.92 10.92
C ARG A 119 3.58 -9.00 9.81
N LEU A 120 3.28 -7.77 10.19
CA LEU A 120 3.06 -6.68 9.26
C LEU A 120 4.38 -5.93 9.06
N ILE A 121 4.85 -5.88 7.83
CA ILE A 121 6.16 -5.35 7.45
C ILE A 121 5.95 -4.14 6.56
N ASN A 122 6.59 -3.02 6.89
CA ASN A 122 6.61 -1.85 6.04
C ASN A 122 7.54 -2.09 4.85
N VAL A 123 7.04 -1.87 3.63
CA VAL A 123 7.77 -2.20 2.39
C VAL A 123 8.88 -1.17 2.09
N LEU A 124 8.76 0.07 2.57
CA LEU A 124 9.76 1.11 2.33
C LEU A 124 10.98 0.94 3.25
N THR A 125 10.73 0.65 4.53
CA THR A 125 11.78 0.54 5.56
C THR A 125 12.25 -0.90 5.80
N GLY A 126 11.41 -1.90 5.51
CA GLY A 126 11.65 -3.30 5.88
C GLY A 126 11.48 -3.59 7.37
N GLU A 127 10.98 -2.63 8.15
CA GLU A 127 10.73 -2.79 9.58
C GLU A 127 9.40 -3.51 9.83
N ILE A 128 9.37 -4.31 10.90
CA ILE A 128 8.15 -4.97 11.36
C ILE A 128 7.37 -3.94 12.17
N HIS A 129 6.23 -3.50 11.63
CA HIS A 129 5.34 -2.55 12.30
C HIS A 129 4.61 -3.23 13.48
N THR A 130 4.01 -4.39 13.23
CA THR A 130 3.28 -5.15 14.25
C THR A 130 3.52 -6.64 14.07
N THR A 131 3.62 -7.37 15.17
CA THR A 131 3.55 -8.84 15.18
C THR A 131 2.33 -9.27 15.98
N ALA A 132 1.56 -10.21 15.44
CA ALA A 132 0.47 -10.88 16.13
C ALA A 132 0.80 -12.37 16.22
N THR A 133 0.53 -12.93 17.40
CA THR A 133 0.71 -14.36 17.66
C THR A 133 -0.57 -14.90 18.30
N SER A 134 -0.94 -16.11 17.90
CA SER A 134 -2.07 -16.84 18.47
C SER A 134 -1.68 -18.31 18.56
N ASP A 135 -1.70 -18.82 19.79
CA ASP A 135 -1.42 -20.22 20.09
C ASP A 135 -2.72 -20.86 20.57
N CYS A 136 -3.06 -22.03 20.02
CA CYS A 136 -4.23 -22.80 20.44
C CYS A 136 -3.85 -24.26 20.61
N GLU A 137 -4.43 -24.95 21.61
CA GLU A 137 -4.55 -26.40 21.56
C GLU A 137 -5.85 -26.74 20.84
N CYS A 138 -5.79 -26.84 19.51
CA CYS A 138 -7.01 -26.93 18.71
C CYS A 138 -6.86 -27.77 17.43
N THR A 139 -7.99 -28.11 16.81
CA THR A 139 -8.00 -28.82 15.52
C THR A 139 -7.80 -27.84 14.37
N VAL A 140 -7.49 -28.37 13.17
CA VAL A 140 -7.35 -27.58 11.93
C VAL A 140 -8.57 -26.69 11.67
N GLU A 141 -9.78 -27.17 11.95
CA GLU A 141 -11.03 -26.42 11.79
C GLU A 141 -11.14 -25.23 12.75
N MET A 142 -10.65 -25.40 13.98
CA MET A 142 -10.61 -24.33 14.98
C MET A 142 -9.58 -23.26 14.63
N VAL A 143 -8.47 -23.63 14.00
CA VAL A 143 -7.49 -22.66 13.47
C VAL A 143 -8.16 -21.73 12.45
N LEU A 144 -8.97 -22.28 11.54
CA LEU A 144 -9.70 -21.52 10.52
C LEU A 144 -10.77 -20.59 11.09
N THR A 145 -11.37 -20.96 12.22
CA THR A 145 -12.54 -20.24 12.76
C THR A 145 -12.23 -19.32 13.93
N SER A 146 -11.14 -19.55 14.68
CA SER A 146 -10.80 -18.78 15.89
C SER A 146 -9.42 -18.13 15.81
N SER A 147 -8.35 -18.92 15.63
CA SER A 147 -6.98 -18.41 15.66
C SER A 147 -6.69 -17.38 14.57
N LEU A 148 -7.11 -17.64 13.33
CA LEU A 148 -6.91 -16.67 12.23
C LEU A 148 -7.75 -15.40 12.38
N VAL A 149 -8.94 -15.52 12.98
CA VAL A 149 -9.81 -14.36 13.27
C VAL A 149 -9.16 -13.49 14.34
N ASP A 150 -8.70 -14.08 15.43
CA ASP A 150 -7.97 -13.40 16.51
C ASP A 150 -6.71 -12.69 16.00
N LEU A 151 -5.95 -13.31 15.09
CA LEU A 151 -4.80 -12.67 14.45
C LEU A 151 -5.20 -11.46 13.60
N ALA A 152 -6.26 -11.57 12.80
CA ALA A 152 -6.74 -10.48 11.96
C ALA A 152 -7.23 -9.31 12.82
N GLU A 153 -7.94 -9.59 13.91
CA GLU A 153 -8.38 -8.59 14.89
C GLU A 153 -7.19 -7.91 15.61
N LYS A 154 -6.19 -8.68 16.04
CA LYS A 154 -4.98 -8.12 16.68
C LYS A 154 -4.20 -7.20 15.73
N LEU A 155 -4.06 -7.59 14.47
CA LEU A 155 -3.42 -6.74 13.46
C LEU A 155 -4.25 -5.49 13.17
N SER A 156 -5.58 -5.65 13.03
CA SER A 156 -6.47 -4.54 12.74
C SER A 156 -6.45 -3.49 13.86
N GLN A 157 -6.45 -3.90 15.13
CA GLN A 157 -6.36 -2.97 16.26
C GLN A 157 -5.15 -2.04 16.18
N SER A 158 -4.01 -2.51 15.68
CA SER A 158 -2.80 -1.68 15.57
C SER A 158 -2.86 -0.62 14.48
N ILE A 159 -3.76 -0.77 13.50
CA ILE A 159 -3.86 0.14 12.33
C ILE A 159 -5.16 0.95 12.39
N CYS A 160 -6.30 0.28 12.58
CA CYS A 160 -7.60 0.94 12.68
C CYS A 160 -7.65 1.95 13.83
N ALA A 161 -6.93 1.70 14.93
CA ALA A 161 -6.91 2.60 16.08
C ALA A 161 -5.93 3.78 15.90
N ALA A 162 -4.90 3.63 15.06
CA ALA A 162 -3.89 4.66 14.82
C ALA A 162 -4.43 5.86 14.01
N GLU A 163 -5.53 5.70 13.28
CA GLU A 163 -6.16 6.78 12.51
C GLU A 163 -6.89 7.85 13.35
N LYS A 164 -6.93 7.72 14.68
CA LYS A 164 -7.64 8.68 15.54
C LYS A 164 -6.88 9.96 15.84
N GLN A 165 -5.63 10.12 15.38
CA GLN A 165 -4.79 11.24 15.80
C GLN A 165 -3.83 11.77 14.74
N GLU A 166 -4.33 12.14 13.56
CA GLU A 166 -3.67 13.15 12.73
C GLU A 166 -4.67 14.05 11.96
N LYS A 167 -5.66 14.58 12.68
CA LYS A 167 -6.38 15.78 12.22
C LYS A 167 -5.58 17.02 12.63
N ILE A 168 -4.58 17.37 11.84
CA ILE A 168 -4.01 18.73 11.87
C ILE A 168 -5.16 19.68 11.54
N THR A 169 -5.52 20.49 12.53
CA THR A 169 -6.62 21.44 12.45
C THR A 169 -6.13 22.66 11.66
N VAL A 170 -6.37 22.69 10.34
CA VAL A 170 -6.20 23.93 9.58
C VAL A 170 -7.45 24.78 9.78
N ALA A 171 -7.56 25.38 10.97
CA ALA A 171 -8.50 26.44 11.24
C ALA A 171 -7.90 27.76 10.74
N GLY A 172 -8.36 28.22 9.58
CA GLY A 172 -8.25 29.63 9.18
C GLY A 172 -7.35 29.92 7.99
N ILE A 173 -7.86 29.65 6.78
CA ILE A 173 -7.72 30.60 5.67
C ILE A 173 -9.10 30.72 5.02
N THR A 174 -9.88 31.69 5.50
CA THR A 174 -11.14 32.10 4.87
C THR A 174 -10.86 33.17 3.82
N ASN A 175 -11.45 32.93 2.65
CA ASN A 175 -11.80 33.87 1.59
C ASN A 175 -10.80 34.05 0.44
N SER A 176 -11.32 33.72 -0.74
CA SER A 176 -10.86 34.04 -2.09
C SER A 176 -9.74 33.17 -2.65
N ILE A 177 -10.10 32.01 -3.20
CA ILE A 177 -9.30 31.31 -4.21
C ILE A 177 -10.15 31.19 -5.49
N THR A 178 -10.35 32.33 -6.15
CA THR A 178 -10.35 32.36 -7.62
C THR A 178 -8.89 32.34 -8.04
N SER A 179 -8.52 31.38 -8.91
CA SER A 179 -7.19 30.91 -9.28
C SER A 179 -6.63 29.80 -8.39
N PHE A 180 -6.66 28.56 -8.91
CA PHE A 180 -5.82 27.46 -8.48
C PHE A 180 -4.36 27.96 -8.48
N SER A 181 -3.86 28.35 -7.31
CA SER A 181 -2.45 28.63 -7.13
C SER A 181 -1.79 27.31 -6.82
N PHE A 182 -1.01 26.87 -7.80
CA PHE A 182 0.02 25.86 -7.68
C PHE A 182 0.88 26.19 -6.45
N ILE A 183 0.84 25.36 -5.42
CA ILE A 183 1.69 25.53 -4.23
C ILE A 183 3.05 24.92 -4.58
N GLU A 184 3.96 25.70 -5.11
CA GLU A 184 5.35 25.27 -5.37
C GLU A 184 6.11 25.21 -4.03
N LYS A 185 6.19 24.01 -3.43
CA LYS A 185 7.15 23.75 -2.36
C LYS A 185 8.42 23.19 -3.01
N GLY A 186 9.28 24.08 -3.51
CA GLY A 186 10.40 23.70 -4.39
C GLY A 186 9.95 23.47 -5.84
N GLU A 187 10.88 23.17 -6.75
CA GLU A 187 10.62 22.93 -8.19
C GLU A 187 9.76 21.67 -8.49
N MET A 188 9.05 21.14 -7.49
CA MET A 188 8.12 20.02 -7.61
C MET A 188 6.68 20.49 -7.79
N ILE A 189 5.94 19.73 -8.57
CA ILE A 189 4.53 19.95 -8.89
C ILE A 189 3.66 18.91 -8.17
N LEU A 190 2.58 19.35 -7.53
CA LEU A 190 1.61 18.44 -6.92
C LEU A 190 0.65 17.92 -7.99
N ILE A 191 0.64 16.61 -8.17
CA ILE A 191 -0.36 15.92 -9.00
C ILE A 191 -1.44 15.39 -8.08
N GLY A 192 -2.68 15.81 -8.34
CA GLY A 192 -3.84 15.31 -7.62
C GLY A 192 -4.05 13.82 -7.88
N GLY A 193 -4.33 13.08 -6.82
CA GLY A 193 -4.69 11.67 -6.90
C GLY A 193 -6.03 11.47 -7.61
N GLY A 194 -6.26 10.26 -8.09
CA GLY A 194 -7.44 9.93 -8.87
C GLY A 194 -7.56 8.45 -9.18
N THR A 195 -8.68 8.10 -9.79
CA THR A 195 -8.99 6.73 -10.22
C THR A 195 -9.03 6.70 -11.74
N PHE A 196 -8.30 5.76 -12.33
CA PHE A 196 -8.08 5.65 -13.78
C PHE A 196 -8.25 4.19 -14.21
N GLU A 197 -8.58 3.98 -15.48
CA GLU A 197 -8.51 2.64 -16.07
C GLU A 197 -7.13 2.46 -16.70
N MET A 198 -6.44 1.38 -16.34
CA MET A 198 -5.12 1.01 -16.82
C MET A 198 -5.18 -0.34 -17.53
N GLY A 199 -4.36 -0.53 -18.56
CA GLY A 199 -4.37 -1.71 -19.43
C GLY A 199 -5.40 -1.59 -20.55
N SER A 200 -5.62 -2.70 -21.26
CA SER A 200 -6.48 -2.75 -22.44
C SER A 200 -7.33 -4.02 -22.46
N GLN A 201 -8.55 -3.90 -23.01
CA GLN A 201 -9.43 -5.03 -23.33
C GLN A 201 -9.42 -5.37 -24.83
N SER A 202 -8.63 -4.65 -25.65
CA SER A 202 -8.56 -4.90 -27.09
C SER A 202 -7.92 -6.26 -27.38
N ASP A 203 -8.45 -7.00 -28.35
CA ASP A 203 -7.84 -8.25 -28.80
C ASP A 203 -6.40 -8.05 -29.30
N ASN A 204 -6.09 -6.86 -29.82
CA ASN A 204 -4.78 -6.48 -30.34
C ASN A 204 -3.80 -5.97 -29.28
N ALA A 205 -4.18 -5.92 -28.00
CA ALA A 205 -3.24 -5.54 -26.94
C ALA A 205 -2.27 -6.68 -26.63
N ASP A 206 -1.02 -6.33 -26.34
CA ASP A 206 0.00 -7.28 -25.94
C ASP A 206 -0.37 -7.96 -24.62
N SER A 207 0.21 -9.14 -24.37
CA SER A 207 -0.19 -9.95 -23.21
C SER A 207 0.06 -9.28 -21.87
N ASP A 208 1.08 -8.42 -21.81
CA ASP A 208 1.46 -7.60 -20.65
C ASP A 208 0.68 -6.27 -20.54
N GLU A 209 -0.18 -5.97 -21.52
CA GLU A 209 -1.11 -4.83 -21.46
C GLU A 209 -2.54 -5.23 -21.06
N LYS A 210 -2.83 -6.54 -20.94
CA LYS A 210 -4.15 -7.08 -20.57
C LYS A 210 -4.20 -7.48 -19.10
N HIS A 211 -5.30 -7.31 -18.38
CA HIS A 211 -6.60 -6.77 -18.79
C HIS A 211 -6.81 -5.34 -18.27
N LEU A 212 -7.82 -4.65 -18.79
CA LEU A 212 -8.28 -3.36 -18.27
C LEU A 212 -8.70 -3.51 -16.79
N HIS A 213 -8.10 -2.74 -15.90
CA HIS A 213 -8.41 -2.72 -14.47
C HIS A 213 -8.37 -1.29 -13.93
N THR A 214 -9.06 -1.08 -12.80
CA THR A 214 -9.18 0.22 -12.17
C THR A 214 -8.05 0.45 -11.17
N VAL A 215 -7.24 1.47 -11.40
CA VAL A 215 -6.14 1.87 -10.52
C VAL A 215 -6.50 3.16 -9.82
N THR A 216 -6.30 3.21 -8.49
CA THR A 216 -6.43 4.45 -7.71
C THR A 216 -5.06 4.83 -7.19
N VAL A 217 -4.65 6.06 -7.49
CA VAL A 217 -3.36 6.63 -7.09
C VAL A 217 -3.61 7.82 -6.18
N ASP A 218 -2.91 7.88 -5.04
CA ASP A 218 -2.97 9.02 -4.14
C ASP A 218 -2.32 10.27 -4.76
N SER A 219 -2.54 11.44 -4.15
CA SER A 219 -1.85 12.66 -4.61
C SER A 219 -0.36 12.56 -4.31
N PHE A 220 0.49 12.90 -5.27
CA PHE A 220 1.94 12.85 -5.12
C PHE A 220 2.62 14.07 -5.75
N TRP A 221 3.84 14.36 -5.27
CA TRP A 221 4.69 15.40 -5.84
C TRP A 221 5.61 14.78 -6.88
N ILE A 222 5.80 15.45 -8.01
CA ILE A 222 6.76 15.05 -9.05
C ILE A 222 7.61 16.26 -9.45
N ASP A 223 8.86 16.03 -9.83
CA ASP A 223 9.71 17.11 -10.36
C ASP A 223 9.09 17.71 -11.64
N LYS A 224 9.20 19.02 -11.80
CA LYS A 224 8.72 19.71 -13.01
C LYS A 224 9.48 19.29 -14.28
N TYR A 225 10.73 18.85 -14.13
CA TYR A 225 11.62 18.50 -15.23
C TYR A 225 12.23 17.12 -14.97
N GLU A 226 12.52 16.40 -16.06
CA GLU A 226 13.18 15.10 -15.99
C GLU A 226 14.61 15.23 -15.41
N VAL A 227 15.01 14.24 -14.63
CA VAL A 227 16.36 14.20 -14.04
C VAL A 227 17.38 14.02 -15.15
N THR A 228 18.31 14.98 -15.27
CA THR A 228 19.35 14.90 -16.31
C THR A 228 20.42 13.87 -15.96
N GLN A 229 21.03 13.27 -16.98
CA GLN A 229 22.17 12.36 -16.82
C GLN A 229 23.31 12.96 -15.99
N SER A 230 23.59 14.26 -16.15
CA SER A 230 24.63 14.94 -15.37
C SER A 230 24.28 15.10 -13.89
N SER A 231 23.01 15.37 -13.56
CA SER A 231 22.54 15.44 -12.18
C SER A 231 22.58 14.05 -11.54
N TYR A 232 22.08 13.04 -12.25
CA TYR A 232 22.08 11.66 -11.79
C TYR A 232 23.48 11.13 -11.51
N LEU A 233 24.42 11.36 -12.45
CA LEU A 233 25.82 10.93 -12.31
C LEU A 233 26.51 11.57 -11.10
N LYS A 234 26.19 12.82 -10.76
CA LYS A 234 26.76 13.49 -9.57
C LYS A 234 26.33 12.84 -8.26
N VAL A 235 25.09 12.37 -8.18
CA VAL A 235 24.54 11.77 -6.96
C VAL A 235 24.90 10.28 -6.86
N MET A 236 24.79 9.55 -7.97
CA MET A 236 24.91 8.10 -7.99
C MET A 236 26.30 7.60 -8.39
N GLY A 237 27.13 8.43 -9.02
CA GLY A 237 28.47 8.07 -9.50
C GLY A 237 28.49 7.13 -10.71
N LYS A 238 27.32 6.66 -11.17
CA LYS A 238 27.13 5.83 -12.37
C LYS A 238 26.04 6.42 -13.27
N ASN A 239 26.16 6.23 -14.59
CA ASN A 239 25.16 6.63 -15.57
C ASN A 239 24.66 5.37 -16.32
N PRO A 240 23.42 4.91 -16.06
CA PRO A 240 22.88 3.71 -16.71
C PRO A 240 22.35 3.98 -18.12
N SER A 241 22.29 5.25 -18.57
CA SER A 241 21.71 5.60 -19.87
C SER A 241 22.40 4.88 -21.02
N TYR A 242 21.59 4.26 -21.89
CA TYR A 242 21.97 3.83 -23.21
C TYR A 242 22.39 5.00 -24.11
N PHE A 243 21.67 6.13 -24.07
CA PHE A 243 21.99 7.31 -24.86
C PHE A 243 23.16 8.08 -24.25
N GLN A 244 24.35 7.91 -24.83
CA GLN A 244 25.61 8.49 -24.34
C GLN A 244 25.85 9.93 -24.86
N ASN A 245 26.82 10.61 -24.25
CA ASN A 245 27.34 11.93 -24.66
C ASN A 245 26.31 13.08 -24.63
N CYS A 246 25.26 12.98 -23.81
CA CYS A 246 24.29 14.05 -23.63
C CYS A 246 24.05 14.37 -22.14
N PRO A 247 24.84 15.27 -21.53
CA PRO A 247 24.74 15.59 -20.10
C PRO A 247 23.39 16.19 -19.67
N ARG A 248 22.67 16.84 -20.60
CA ARG A 248 21.34 17.44 -20.38
C ARG A 248 20.18 16.54 -20.76
N CYS A 249 20.44 15.36 -21.34
CA CYS A 249 19.38 14.43 -21.65
C CYS A 249 18.82 13.82 -20.36
N PRO A 250 17.56 13.38 -20.37
CA PRO A 250 17.00 12.58 -19.29
C PRO A 250 17.83 11.33 -19.06
N VAL A 251 17.97 10.94 -17.80
CA VAL A 251 18.49 9.62 -17.46
C VAL A 251 17.44 8.58 -17.81
N GLU A 252 17.88 7.45 -18.38
CA GLU A 252 17.02 6.33 -18.77
C GLU A 252 17.72 5.01 -18.48
N SER A 253 17.02 3.88 -18.67
CA SER A 253 17.48 2.55 -18.24
C SER A 253 17.76 2.45 -16.73
N VAL A 254 17.06 3.28 -15.94
CA VAL A 254 17.14 3.29 -14.48
C VAL A 254 16.24 2.19 -13.93
N SER A 255 16.80 1.28 -13.14
CA SER A 255 16.00 0.29 -12.43
C SER A 255 15.19 0.96 -11.30
N TRP A 256 14.07 0.34 -10.91
CA TRP A 256 13.28 0.83 -9.78
C TRP A 256 14.13 1.00 -8.50
N ILE A 257 15.07 0.07 -8.27
CA ILE A 257 15.98 0.08 -7.12
C ILE A 257 16.92 1.29 -7.18
N ASP A 258 17.49 1.56 -8.35
CA ASP A 258 18.38 2.69 -8.58
C ASP A 258 17.66 4.04 -8.39
N ALA A 259 16.41 4.15 -8.88
CA ALA A 259 15.58 5.34 -8.69
C ALA A 259 15.29 5.59 -7.20
N PHE A 260 14.95 4.54 -6.45
CA PHE A 260 14.73 4.63 -5.02
C PHE A 260 15.99 5.05 -4.24
N GLU A 261 17.16 4.52 -4.61
CA GLU A 261 18.43 4.93 -4.02
C GLU A 261 18.77 6.39 -4.31
N TYR A 262 18.49 6.88 -5.53
CA TYR A 262 18.67 8.28 -5.89
C TYR A 262 17.82 9.19 -4.99
N CYS A 263 16.54 8.87 -4.79
CA CYS A 263 15.62 9.63 -3.93
C CYS A 263 16.04 9.65 -2.44
N LYS A 264 16.87 8.71 -1.98
CA LYS A 264 17.39 8.72 -0.60
C LYS A 264 18.62 9.60 -0.41
N LYS A 265 19.37 9.82 -1.50
CA LYS A 265 20.63 10.59 -1.48
C LYS A 265 20.44 12.05 -1.83
N ASN A 266 19.27 12.41 -2.37
CA ASN A 266 18.85 13.76 -2.73
C ASN A 266 17.82 14.27 -1.73
#